data_AF-A0A2V3JRH9-F1
#
_entry.id   AF-A0A2V3JRH9-F1
#
_cell.length_a   1.000
_cell.length_b   1.000
_cell.length_c   1.000
_cell.angle_alpha   90.00
_cell.angle_beta   90.00
_cell.angle_gamma   90.00
#
_symmetry.space_group_name_H-M   'P 1'
#
loop_
_entity.id
_entity.type
_entity.pdbx_description
1 polymer ?
#
loop_
_entity_poly.entity_id
_entity_poly.type
_entity_poly.pdbx_seq_one_letter_code
_entity_poly.pdbx_strand_id
1 'polypeptide(L)'
;MSGQPTNDELQRLVAQHDEHQARAEMLAEQMEAIQISIIECERAVNAIDALKNEDEAASLVPIGAGSFMHAKLVKPDRTIISLGSNVSAEMSSDAAKDRLIDRREKLAKILEQMNQTMGELAKKIQAIQAEATKKAQVGQPDQAYI
;
A
#
# COMPACT_ATOMS: atom_id res chain seq x y z
N MET A 1 -32.67 -8.85 -39.01
CA MET A 1 -31.69 -9.39 -38.04
C MET A 1 -30.54 -8.40 -37.92
N SER A 2 -30.77 -7.21 -37.34
CA SER A 2 -29.84 -6.08 -37.52
C SER A 2 -29.80 -5.11 -36.33
N GLY A 3 -29.68 -5.63 -35.11
CA GLY A 3 -29.60 -4.78 -33.90
C GLY A 3 -28.77 -5.29 -32.72
N GLN A 4 -27.97 -6.36 -32.85
CA GLN A 4 -27.32 -7.01 -31.70
C GLN A 4 -25.78 -6.91 -31.51
N PRO A 5 -24.92 -6.50 -32.46
CA PRO A 5 -23.47 -6.49 -32.21
C PRO A 5 -22.99 -5.34 -31.28
N THR A 6 -23.61 -4.15 -31.36
CA THR A 6 -23.17 -2.97 -30.58
C THR A 6 -23.43 -3.11 -29.08
N ASN A 7 -24.51 -3.80 -28.69
CA ASN A 7 -24.87 -4.00 -27.29
C ASN A 7 -23.93 -5.02 -26.61
N ASP A 8 -23.60 -6.10 -27.29
CA ASP A 8 -22.70 -7.14 -26.77
C ASP A 8 -21.26 -6.61 -26.63
N GLU A 9 -20.80 -5.77 -27.55
CA GLU A 9 -19.48 -5.11 -27.44
C GLU A 9 -19.42 -4.09 -26.30
N LEU A 10 -20.49 -3.30 -26.11
CA LEU A 10 -20.57 -2.34 -25.01
C LEU A 10 -20.55 -3.07 -23.65
N GLN A 11 -21.30 -4.17 -23.53
CA GLN A 11 -21.31 -5.00 -22.32
C GLN A 11 -19.93 -5.59 -22.02
N ARG A 12 -19.18 -6.01 -23.04
CA ARG A 12 -17.79 -6.49 -22.87
C ARG A 12 -16.87 -5.39 -22.35
N LEU A 13 -16.99 -4.17 -22.88
CA LEU A 13 -16.18 -3.03 -22.41
C LEU A 13 -16.49 -2.69 -20.96
N VAL A 14 -17.76 -2.68 -20.56
CA VAL A 14 -18.16 -2.46 -19.16
C VAL A 14 -17.59 -3.56 -18.25
N ALA A 15 -17.69 -4.83 -18.64
CA ALA A 15 -17.14 -5.93 -17.85
C ALA A 15 -15.60 -5.81 -17.67
N GLN A 16 -14.87 -5.43 -18.71
CA GLN A 16 -13.41 -5.22 -18.62
C GLN A 16 -13.06 -3.99 -17.78
N HIS A 17 -13.84 -2.93 -17.87
CA HIS A 17 -13.71 -1.75 -17.02
C HIS A 17 -13.83 -2.15 -15.54
N ASP A 18 -14.90 -2.86 -15.19
CA ASP A 18 -15.18 -3.24 -13.81
C ASP A 18 -14.13 -4.20 -13.24
N GLU A 19 -13.63 -5.14 -14.06
CA GLU A 19 -12.51 -6.01 -13.68
C GLU A 19 -11.24 -5.20 -13.37
N HIS A 20 -10.89 -4.24 -14.22
CA HIS A 20 -9.71 -3.40 -14.01
C HIS A 20 -9.88 -2.45 -12.83
N GLN A 21 -11.09 -1.93 -12.61
CA GLN A 21 -11.41 -1.10 -11.46
C GLN A 21 -11.26 -1.89 -10.14
N ALA A 22 -11.83 -3.10 -10.05
CA ALA A 22 -11.67 -3.96 -8.89
C ALA A 22 -10.19 -4.31 -8.62
N ARG A 23 -9.41 -4.53 -9.69
CA ARG A 23 -7.96 -4.74 -9.56
C ARG A 23 -7.22 -3.52 -9.04
N ALA A 24 -7.66 -2.31 -9.40
CA ALA A 24 -7.06 -1.06 -8.93
C ALA A 24 -7.34 -0.86 -7.44
N GLU A 25 -8.58 -1.13 -7.00
CA GLU A 25 -8.96 -1.03 -5.60
C GLU A 25 -8.14 -1.98 -4.72
N MET A 26 -8.01 -3.25 -5.10
CA MET A 26 -7.16 -4.21 -4.38
C MET A 26 -5.68 -3.76 -4.34
N LEU A 27 -5.17 -3.19 -5.43
CA LEU A 27 -3.79 -2.72 -5.47
C LEU A 27 -3.59 -1.51 -4.54
N ALA A 28 -4.57 -0.61 -4.45
CA ALA A 28 -4.53 0.55 -3.57
C ALA A 28 -4.49 0.14 -2.09
N GLU A 29 -5.30 -0.83 -1.68
CA GLU A 29 -5.30 -1.37 -0.32
C GLU A 29 -3.92 -1.96 0.06
N GLN A 30 -3.31 -2.71 -0.86
CA GLN A 30 -1.97 -3.27 -0.63
C GLN A 30 -0.89 -2.19 -0.53
N MET A 31 -0.99 -1.14 -1.34
CA MET A 31 -0.09 0.01 -1.29
C MET A 31 -0.17 0.75 0.05
N GLU A 32 -1.39 0.91 0.58
CA GLU A 32 -1.61 1.53 1.90
C GLU A 32 -0.95 0.70 3.02
N ALA A 33 -1.12 -0.63 3.01
CA ALA A 33 -0.48 -1.51 3.98
C ALA A 33 1.05 -1.43 3.95
N ILE A 34 1.65 -1.33 2.76
CA ILE A 34 3.09 -1.13 2.59
C ILE A 34 3.52 0.23 3.13
N GLN A 35 2.74 1.28 2.88
CA GLN A 35 3.05 2.63 3.35
C GLN A 35 3.02 2.72 4.89
N ILE A 36 2.07 2.05 5.54
CA ILE A 36 2.04 1.89 6.99
C ILE A 36 3.33 1.19 7.48
N SER A 37 3.72 0.11 6.82
CA SER A 37 4.93 -0.66 7.17
C SER A 37 6.23 0.17 7.04
N ILE A 38 6.30 1.06 6.04
CA ILE A 38 7.40 2.03 5.87
C ILE A 38 7.46 2.99 7.06
N ILE A 39 6.32 3.57 7.44
CA ILE A 39 6.22 4.51 8.58
C ILE A 39 6.60 3.80 9.89
N GLU A 40 6.21 2.54 10.08
CA GLU A 40 6.60 1.75 11.24
C GLU A 40 8.10 1.51 11.31
N CYS A 41 8.76 1.23 10.18
CA CYS A 41 10.22 1.11 10.12
C CYS A 41 10.90 2.43 10.53
N GLU A 42 10.40 3.57 10.05
CA GLU A 42 10.94 4.90 10.40
C GLU A 42 10.74 5.22 11.89
N ARG A 43 9.57 4.92 12.43
CA ARG A 43 9.29 5.09 13.87
C ARG A 43 10.24 4.24 14.72
N ALA A 44 10.49 2.99 14.32
CA ALA A 44 11.41 2.11 15.02
C ALA A 44 12.85 2.63 14.95
N VAL A 45 13.31 3.11 13.79
CA VAL A 45 14.63 3.74 13.64
C VAL A 45 14.78 4.95 14.54
N ASN A 46 13.78 5.84 14.54
CA ASN A 46 13.80 7.04 15.37
C ASN A 46 13.81 6.70 16.87
N ALA A 47 13.04 5.69 17.29
CA ALA A 47 13.03 5.21 18.66
C ALA A 47 14.40 4.64 19.08
N ILE A 48 15.05 3.87 18.20
CA ILE A 48 16.40 3.35 18.45
C ILE A 48 17.38 4.52 18.62
N ASP A 49 17.39 5.49 17.70
CA ASP A 49 18.32 6.62 17.78
C ASP A 49 18.10 7.48 19.03
N ALA A 50 16.86 7.65 19.47
CA ALA A 50 16.52 8.42 20.66
C ALA A 50 16.92 7.72 21.97
N LEU A 51 16.99 6.38 21.99
CA LEU A 51 17.17 5.61 23.23
C LEU A 51 18.55 4.97 23.35
N LYS A 52 19.28 4.75 22.25
CA LYS A 52 20.49 3.92 22.25
C LYS A 52 21.66 4.45 23.07
N ASN A 53 21.67 5.75 23.37
CA ASN A 53 22.72 6.42 24.15
C ASN A 53 22.24 6.85 25.54
N GLU A 54 21.02 6.46 25.93
CA GLU A 54 20.47 6.82 27.24
C GLU A 54 20.93 5.79 28.27
N ASP A 55 21.73 6.22 29.25
CA ASP A 55 22.28 5.34 30.30
C ASP A 55 21.18 4.68 31.13
N GLU A 56 20.15 5.44 31.49
CA GLU A 56 18.96 4.96 32.20
C GLU A 56 17.73 5.79 31.81
N ALA A 57 16.87 5.25 30.96
CA ALA A 57 15.58 5.87 30.62
C ALA A 57 14.45 5.27 31.48
N ALA A 58 13.84 6.11 32.33
CA ALA A 58 12.55 5.79 32.95
C ALA A 58 11.44 5.96 31.91
N SER A 59 10.61 4.94 31.72
CA SER A 59 9.57 4.90 30.70
C SER A 59 8.23 4.46 31.28
N LEU A 60 7.16 4.86 30.62
CA LEU A 60 5.80 4.41 30.91
C LEU A 60 5.35 3.46 29.81
N VAL A 61 5.02 2.23 30.19
CA VAL A 61 4.50 1.21 29.27
C VAL A 61 2.97 1.22 29.36
N PRO A 62 2.25 1.47 28.25
CA PRO A 62 0.79 1.41 28.25
C PRO A 62 0.33 -0.05 28.43
N ILE A 63 -0.64 -0.25 29.34
CA ILE A 63 -1.22 -1.58 29.61
C ILE A 63 -2.72 -1.67 29.25
N GLY A 64 -3.28 -0.61 28.66
CA GLY A 64 -4.67 -0.53 28.20
C GLY A 64 -5.57 0.35 29.09
N ALA A 65 -6.77 0.68 28.61
CA ALA A 65 -7.76 1.52 29.31
C ALA A 65 -7.18 2.85 29.87
N GLY A 66 -6.23 3.47 29.16
CA GLY A 66 -5.56 4.70 29.60
C GLY A 66 -4.61 4.52 30.81
N SER A 67 -4.27 3.28 31.16
CA SER A 67 -3.39 2.93 32.28
C SER A 67 -1.96 2.63 31.82
N PHE A 68 -1.00 2.94 32.70
CA PHE A 68 0.44 2.83 32.42
C PHE A 68 1.18 2.21 33.60
N MET A 69 2.28 1.51 33.31
CA MET A 69 3.22 1.00 34.32
C MET A 69 4.61 1.60 34.14
N HIS A 70 5.31 1.86 35.24
CA HIS A 70 6.70 2.29 35.20
C HIS A 70 7.61 1.15 34.77
N ALA A 71 8.55 1.44 33.88
CA ALA A 71 9.60 0.55 33.44
C ALA A 71 10.93 1.31 33.33
N LYS A 72 12.03 0.56 33.34
CA LYS A 72 13.38 1.10 33.15
C LYS A 72 14.03 0.39 31.96
N LEU A 73 14.69 1.17 31.09
CA LEU A 73 15.50 0.62 30.01
C LEU A 73 16.79 0.01 30.58
N VAL A 74 17.07 -1.26 30.25
CA VAL A 74 18.18 -2.03 30.83
C VAL A 74 19.35 -2.30 29.88
N LYS A 75 19.11 -2.24 28.56
CA LYS A 75 20.11 -2.50 27.51
C LYS A 75 19.87 -1.58 26.30
N PRO A 76 20.18 -0.28 26.41
CA PRO A 76 19.89 0.70 25.35
C PRO A 76 20.61 0.37 24.03
N ASP A 77 21.75 -0.31 24.08
CA ASP A 77 22.58 -0.71 22.94
C ASP A 77 22.13 -2.02 22.25
N ARG A 78 21.08 -2.67 22.77
CA ARG A 78 20.59 -3.97 22.26
C ARG A 78 19.14 -3.86 21.82
N THR A 79 18.82 -4.47 20.69
CA THR A 79 17.48 -4.48 20.14
C THR A 79 17.12 -5.87 19.61
N ILE A 80 15.91 -6.31 19.92
CA ILE A 80 15.33 -7.55 19.38
C ILE A 80 14.50 -7.17 18.15
N ILE A 81 14.84 -7.75 17.00
CA ILE A 81 14.13 -7.51 15.74
C ILE A 81 13.59 -8.83 15.17
N SER A 82 12.38 -8.77 14.61
CA SER A 82 11.79 -9.89 13.88
C SER A 82 12.48 -10.11 12.53
N LEU A 83 12.86 -11.36 12.28
CA LEU A 83 13.43 -11.84 11.03
C LEU A 83 12.36 -12.51 10.13
N GLY A 84 11.11 -12.58 10.60
CA GLY A 84 10.01 -13.30 9.93
C GLY A 84 9.88 -14.74 10.41
N SER A 85 8.81 -15.42 9.98
CA SER A 85 8.54 -16.83 10.32
C SER A 85 8.58 -17.13 11.84
N ASN A 86 8.12 -16.19 12.66
CA ASN A 86 8.16 -16.26 14.13
C ASN A 86 9.59 -16.36 14.72
N VAL A 87 10.62 -15.96 13.96
CA VAL A 87 12.01 -15.89 14.41
C VAL A 87 12.39 -14.45 14.71
N SER A 88 13.06 -14.22 15.84
CA SER A 88 13.62 -12.93 16.23
C SER A 88 15.07 -13.09 16.64
N ALA A 89 15.86 -12.04 16.47
CA ALA A 89 17.25 -12.01 16.88
C ALA A 89 17.54 -10.76 17.71
N GLU A 90 18.32 -10.94 18.78
CA GLU A 90 18.91 -9.84 19.54
C GLU A 90 20.23 -9.42 18.89
N MET A 91 20.37 -8.13 18.56
CA MET A 91 21.59 -7.57 17.96
C MET A 91 21.87 -6.18 18.54
N SER A 92 22.98 -5.56 18.11
CA SER A 92 23.24 -4.16 18.47
C SER A 92 22.18 -3.24 17.88
N SER A 93 21.87 -2.17 18.58
CA SER A 93 20.91 -1.16 18.14
C SER A 93 21.27 -0.55 16.79
N ASP A 94 22.56 -0.35 16.49
CA ASP A 94 23.00 0.10 15.17
C ASP A 94 22.74 -0.94 14.08
N ALA A 95 23.02 -2.23 14.34
CA ALA A 95 22.72 -3.29 13.36
C ALA A 95 21.21 -3.47 13.14
N ALA A 96 20.40 -3.29 14.20
CA ALA A 96 18.94 -3.30 14.08
C ALA A 96 18.44 -2.11 13.26
N LYS A 97 18.99 -0.93 13.48
CA LYS A 97 18.71 0.28 12.70
C LYS A 97 19.00 0.07 11.21
N ASP A 98 20.19 -0.43 10.88
CA ASP A 98 20.58 -0.69 9.48
C ASP A 98 19.61 -1.68 8.80
N ARG A 99 19.19 -2.72 9.51
CA ARG A 99 18.19 -3.67 8.99
C ARG A 99 16.81 -3.05 8.77
N LEU A 100 16.37 -2.15 9.66
CA LEU A 100 15.11 -1.44 9.49
C LEU A 100 15.16 -0.47 8.31
N ILE A 101 16.29 0.20 8.10
CA ILE A 101 16.54 1.06 6.95
C ILE A 101 16.50 0.26 5.65
N ASP A 102 17.23 -0.86 5.57
CA ASP A 102 17.21 -1.76 4.41
C ASP A 102 15.79 -2.32 4.14
N ARG A 103 15.05 -2.70 5.19
CA ARG A 103 13.65 -3.14 5.07
C ARG A 103 12.76 -2.02 4.51
N ARG A 104 12.90 -0.80 5.02
CA ARG A 104 12.17 0.38 4.53
C ARG A 104 12.46 0.65 3.05
N GLU A 105 13.72 0.60 2.64
CA GLU A 105 14.13 0.83 1.24
C GLU A 105 13.56 -0.23 0.29
N LYS A 106 13.56 -1.50 0.71
CA LYS A 106 12.91 -2.59 -0.04
C LYS A 106 11.41 -2.36 -0.20
N LEU A 107 10.72 -1.98 0.88
CA LEU A 107 9.30 -1.65 0.84
C LEU A 107 9.01 -0.44 -0.06
N ALA A 108 9.82 0.61 0.01
CA ALA A 108 9.69 1.80 -0.84
C ALA A 108 9.84 1.45 -2.33
N LYS A 109 10.79 0.57 -2.67
CA LYS A 109 10.96 0.09 -4.05
C LYS A 109 9.76 -0.74 -4.53
N ILE A 110 9.19 -1.58 -3.67
CA ILE A 110 7.96 -2.33 -4.00
C ILE A 110 6.81 -1.36 -4.22
N LEU A 111 6.64 -0.36 -3.36
CA LEU A 111 5.61 0.67 -3.48
C LEU A 111 5.74 1.47 -4.79
N GLU A 112 6.96 1.78 -5.21
CA GLU A 112 7.23 2.43 -6.50
C GLU A 112 6.76 1.55 -7.68
N GLN A 113 7.07 0.25 -7.67
CA GLN A 113 6.63 -0.69 -8.70
C GLN A 113 5.09 -0.84 -8.72
N MET A 114 4.44 -0.80 -7.57
CA MET A 114 2.98 -0.84 -7.47
C MET A 114 2.35 0.45 -8.00
N ASN A 115 2.95 1.61 -7.75
CA ASN A 115 2.52 2.88 -8.35
C ASN A 115 2.61 2.85 -9.88
N GLN A 116 3.67 2.28 -10.44
CA GLN A 116 3.80 2.10 -11.90
C GLN A 116 2.67 1.21 -12.44
N THR A 117 2.41 0.08 -11.77
CA THR A 117 1.33 -0.84 -12.12
C THR A 117 -0.05 -0.17 -12.03
N MET A 118 -0.29 0.63 -11.00
CA MET A 118 -1.52 1.42 -10.83
C MET A 118 -1.69 2.41 -11.99
N GLY A 119 -0.63 3.10 -12.39
CA GLY A 119 -0.65 4.03 -13.51
C GLY A 119 -0.97 3.34 -14.84
N GLU A 120 -0.45 2.14 -15.09
CA GLU A 120 -0.81 1.34 -16.26
C GLU A 120 -2.29 0.92 -16.25
N LEU A 121 -2.80 0.53 -15.09
CA LEU A 121 -4.19 0.12 -14.93
C LEU A 121 -5.15 1.30 -15.14
N ALA A 122 -4.83 2.46 -14.59
CA ALA A 122 -5.59 3.69 -14.79
C ALA A 122 -5.65 4.08 -16.29
N LYS A 123 -4.55 3.94 -17.04
CA LYS A 123 -4.54 4.17 -18.49
C LYS A 123 -5.46 3.21 -19.24
N LYS A 124 -5.49 1.93 -18.85
CA LYS A 124 -6.39 0.92 -19.46
C LYS A 124 -7.85 1.25 -19.19
N ILE A 125 -8.20 1.60 -17.95
CA ILE A 125 -9.55 2.03 -17.57
C ILE A 125 -9.98 3.24 -18.40
N GLN A 126 -9.13 4.26 -18.51
CA GLN A 126 -9.41 5.46 -19.32
C GLN A 126 -9.61 5.14 -20.81
N ALA A 127 -8.81 4.23 -21.37
CA ALA A 127 -8.94 3.81 -22.76
C ALA A 127 -10.28 3.10 -23.02
N ILE A 128 -10.66 2.17 -22.13
CA ILE A 128 -11.95 1.46 -22.19
C ILE A 128 -13.12 2.45 -22.09
N GLN A 129 -13.05 3.39 -21.14
CA GLN A 129 -14.07 4.42 -20.98
C GLN A 129 -14.22 5.27 -22.26
N ALA A 130 -13.12 5.69 -22.86
CA ALA A 130 -13.13 6.46 -24.10
C ALA A 130 -13.74 5.68 -25.27
N GLU A 131 -13.43 4.38 -25.39
CA GLU A 131 -14.01 3.51 -26.42
C GLU A 131 -15.51 3.30 -26.21
N ALA A 132 -15.93 2.99 -24.98
CA ALA A 132 -17.33 2.78 -24.64
C ALA A 132 -18.17 4.03 -24.94
N THR A 133 -17.65 5.22 -24.62
CA THR A 133 -18.34 6.50 -24.88
C THR A 133 -18.49 6.75 -26.39
N LYS A 134 -17.45 6.46 -27.19
CA LYS A 134 -17.53 6.58 -28.66
C LYS A 134 -18.57 5.64 -29.26
N LYS A 135 -18.60 4.38 -28.84
CA LYS A 135 -19.57 3.39 -29.35
C LYS A 135 -21.00 3.70 -28.94
N ALA A 136 -21.21 4.25 -27.74
CA ALA A 136 -22.53 4.70 -27.29
C ALA A 136 -23.08 5.86 -28.14
N GLN A 137 -22.24 6.78 -28.62
CA GLN A 137 -22.65 7.91 -29.48
C GLN A 137 -22.96 7.47 -30.92
N VAL A 138 -22.22 6.50 -31.46
CA VAL A 138 -22.45 5.96 -32.82
C VAL A 138 -23.76 5.14 -32.90
N GLY A 139 -24.27 4.64 -31.77
CA GLY A 139 -25.56 3.95 -31.66
C GLY A 139 -26.80 4.86 -31.74
N GLN A 140 -26.65 6.19 -31.80
CA GLN A 140 -27.73 7.15 -32.01
C GLN A 140 -27.60 7.88 -33.37
N PRO A 141 -28.02 7.29 -34.50
CA PRO A 141 -28.29 8.04 -35.72
C PRO A 141 -29.78 8.41 -35.84
N ASP A 142 -30.04 9.71 -35.93
CA ASP A 142 -31.20 10.39 -36.54
C ASP A 142 -32.60 9.77 -36.37
N GLN A 143 -33.31 10.19 -35.31
CA GLN A 143 -34.75 10.45 -35.38
C GLN A 143 -35.00 11.96 -35.33
N ALA A 144 -34.58 12.67 -36.38
CA ALA A 144 -34.92 14.09 -36.54
C ALA A 144 -34.97 14.49 -38.02
N TYR A 145 -35.99 14.02 -38.74
CA TYR A 145 -36.90 14.85 -39.57
C TYR A 145 -37.90 13.95 -40.31
N ILE A 146 -39.17 13.97 -39.88
CA ILE A 146 -40.34 13.79 -40.76
C ILE A 146 -40.98 15.17 -40.85
#